data_AF-A0A8C2WWL8-F1
#
_entry.id   AF-A0A8C2WWL8-F1
#
_cell.length_a   1.000
_cell.length_b   1.000
_cell.length_c   1.000
_cell.angle_alpha   90.00
_cell.angle_beta   90.00
_cell.angle_gamma   90.00
#
_symmetry.space_group_name_H-M   'P 1'
#
loop_
_entity.id
_entity.type
_entity.pdbx_description
1 polymer ?
#
loop_
_entity_poly.entity_id
_entity_poly.type
_entity_poly.pdbx_seq_one_letter_code
_entity_poly.pdbx_strand_id
1 'polypeptide(L)'
;MQGIKRLADAVKEKSKLLNPKMPGPLRVYKVPLKEEDLQIKGCRRFTFGKEKLGMSNRTIMVLGATGAGKSTLINGMINYILGVEWKDSFRFKIVEETQTKSQAHSQTSEVTVYKVNHQEGFQIPSSLTIVDTPGFGDTRGIVRDKEIIEQLRNLFSAKHGVSDIDAVCFVAQAALVRLTPSQKYVFDSVLSIFGKDVAENLRILVTFADGQQPPVLEGINEAGVPCPKTKNGLPVHFKFNNSAWFADNRSAAAGRSGDDEDEDGSFDQMFWNMGTKSMMRLFAALTIIETKSLNMTKEVLRERKQLENTIENVQRQYKYGLAKLEEIKETSEVVKRCEGEIKRNENFEYEISIKKPVQEDISGTGIFITNCQQCSFTCHPICVYPNDEDKKDCCAMGSNGYCTECPGKCFWSQHFNQKYRWEYKDVKEKRTLDDLKRKYQIASLGMTTVQTLMGRLKTEYDRAAANLLKLIQTSAQCLNRLKEIALKPNPLSAPEYIDLLIEGEKSEAKEGWKQRVQYLMATKEKADLETKVGKGEKLLKPQ
;
A
#
# COMPACT_ATOMS: atom_id res chain seq x y z
N MET A 1 38.84 32.63 -28.76
CA MET A 1 37.95 32.25 -27.63
C MET A 1 37.09 31.09 -28.11
N GLN A 2 37.37 29.85 -27.68
CA GLN A 2 36.42 28.75 -27.88
C GLN A 2 35.17 29.09 -27.06
N GLY A 3 34.03 29.26 -27.74
CA GLY A 3 32.76 29.55 -27.06
C GLY A 3 32.46 28.49 -26.01
N ILE A 4 32.00 28.92 -24.84
CA ILE A 4 31.54 28.01 -23.78
C ILE A 4 30.43 27.15 -24.38
N LYS A 5 30.69 25.85 -24.49
CA LYS A 5 29.73 24.88 -25.03
C LYS A 5 28.53 24.78 -24.10
N ARG A 6 27.32 24.92 -24.65
CA ARG A 6 26.08 24.76 -23.88
C ARG A 6 25.99 23.33 -23.33
N LEU A 7 25.48 23.21 -22.10
CA LEU A 7 25.42 21.93 -21.40
C LEU A 7 24.67 20.84 -22.18
N ALA A 8 23.50 21.15 -22.75
CA ALA A 8 22.72 20.20 -23.54
C ALA A 8 23.56 19.54 -24.65
N ASP A 9 24.39 20.31 -25.35
CA ASP A 9 25.26 19.81 -26.43
C ASP A 9 26.39 18.92 -25.88
N ALA A 10 26.96 19.28 -24.73
CA ALA A 10 27.98 18.46 -24.05
C ALA A 10 27.40 17.13 -23.53
N VAL A 11 26.15 17.11 -23.07
CA VAL A 11 25.46 15.89 -22.62
C VAL A 11 25.11 15.01 -23.81
N LYS A 12 24.66 15.60 -24.93
CA LYS A 12 24.34 14.89 -26.18
C LYS A 12 25.51 14.06 -26.68
N GLU A 13 26.73 14.59 -26.67
CA GLU A 13 27.93 13.86 -27.12
C GLU A 13 28.27 12.63 -26.30
N LYS A 14 27.88 12.63 -25.01
CA LYS A 14 28.09 11.50 -24.10
C LYS A 14 26.89 10.56 -24.06
N SER A 15 25.80 10.92 -24.73
CA SER A 15 24.53 10.21 -24.69
C SER A 15 24.43 9.21 -25.84
N LYS A 16 23.68 8.13 -25.62
CA LYS A 16 23.43 7.11 -26.66
C LYS A 16 22.18 7.48 -27.46
N LEU A 17 22.28 7.53 -28.79
CA LEU A 17 21.11 7.72 -29.65
C LEU A 17 20.14 6.53 -29.52
N LEU A 18 18.87 6.81 -29.25
CA LEU A 18 17.79 5.82 -29.22
C LEU A 18 17.25 5.60 -30.64
N ASN A 19 16.87 4.35 -30.96
CA ASN A 19 16.34 3.93 -32.26
C ASN A 19 17.13 4.43 -33.48
N PRO A 20 18.45 4.18 -33.56
CA PRO A 20 19.29 4.67 -34.67
C PRO A 20 18.86 4.16 -36.05
N LYS A 21 18.09 3.06 -36.08
CA LYS A 21 17.59 2.41 -37.31
C LYS A 21 16.29 3.02 -37.86
N MET A 22 15.59 3.87 -37.09
CA MET A 22 14.39 4.59 -37.55
C MET A 22 14.62 6.10 -37.35
N PRO A 23 15.35 6.75 -38.27
CA PRO A 23 15.67 8.17 -38.15
C PRO A 23 14.42 9.02 -38.37
N GLY A 24 13.72 9.31 -37.28
CA GLY A 24 12.71 10.36 -37.25
C GLY A 24 13.33 11.76 -37.31
N PRO A 25 12.49 12.80 -37.47
CA PRO A 25 12.91 14.20 -37.48
C PRO A 25 13.69 14.64 -36.26
N LEU A 26 13.26 14.18 -35.09
CA LEU A 26 13.80 14.56 -33.79
C LEU A 26 14.67 13.43 -33.24
N ARG A 27 15.96 13.68 -33.04
CA ARG A 27 16.87 12.67 -32.50
C ARG A 27 16.74 12.58 -30.98
N VAL A 28 16.38 11.41 -30.46
CA VAL A 28 16.20 11.20 -29.02
C VAL A 28 17.40 10.47 -28.44
N TYR A 29 17.99 11.01 -27.38
CA TYR A 29 19.19 10.50 -26.74
C TYR A 29 18.89 10.00 -25.33
N LYS A 30 19.46 8.85 -24.96
CA LYS A 30 19.46 8.34 -23.59
C LYS A 30 20.51 9.09 -22.77
N VAL A 31 20.07 9.73 -21.68
CA VAL A 31 20.97 10.39 -20.74
C VAL A 31 21.95 9.36 -20.15
N PRO A 32 23.25 9.66 -20.03
CA PRO A 32 24.24 8.72 -19.50
C PRO A 32 24.09 8.60 -17.97
N LEU A 33 23.27 7.63 -17.56
CA LEU A 33 23.05 7.30 -16.16
C LEU A 33 24.01 6.22 -15.68
N LYS A 34 24.51 6.35 -14.46
CA LYS A 34 25.19 5.28 -13.73
C LYS A 34 24.19 4.59 -12.80
N GLU A 35 24.00 3.29 -12.98
CA GLU A 35 23.22 2.48 -12.05
C GLU A 35 24.00 2.26 -10.76
N GLU A 36 23.33 2.38 -9.63
CA GLU A 36 23.87 2.16 -8.30
C GLU A 36 23.01 1.12 -7.58
N ASP A 37 23.66 0.11 -7.02
CA ASP A 37 22.96 -0.89 -6.21
C ASP A 37 22.64 -0.30 -4.84
N LEU A 38 21.34 -0.15 -4.56
CA LEU A 38 20.84 0.31 -3.28
C LEU A 38 20.84 -0.79 -2.22
N GLN A 39 20.95 -2.07 -2.62
CA GLN A 39 20.64 -3.23 -1.78
C GLN A 39 19.24 -3.17 -1.15
N ILE A 40 18.31 -2.49 -1.83
CA ILE A 40 16.90 -2.36 -1.42
C ILE A 40 16.05 -3.15 -2.40
N LYS A 41 15.35 -4.18 -1.90
CA LYS A 41 14.51 -5.06 -2.74
C LYS A 41 13.43 -4.26 -3.47
N GLY A 42 13.39 -4.41 -4.79
CA GLY A 42 12.40 -3.79 -5.68
C GLY A 42 12.57 -2.29 -5.90
N CYS A 43 13.77 -1.74 -5.61
CA CYS A 43 14.12 -0.35 -5.87
C CYS A 43 15.40 -0.25 -6.70
N ARG A 44 15.46 0.71 -7.62
CA ARG A 44 16.67 1.00 -8.42
C ARG A 44 17.13 2.44 -8.20
N ARG A 45 18.44 2.69 -8.26
CA ARG A 45 18.99 4.05 -8.25
C ARG A 45 19.84 4.30 -9.47
N PHE A 46 19.65 5.47 -10.06
CA PHE A 46 20.45 5.98 -11.16
C PHE A 46 20.96 7.36 -10.82
N THR A 47 22.23 7.61 -11.13
CA THR A 47 22.87 8.90 -10.90
C THR A 47 23.30 9.51 -12.23
N PHE A 48 23.01 10.80 -12.41
CA PHE A 48 23.52 11.63 -13.49
C PHE A 48 24.45 12.70 -12.95
N GLY A 49 25.62 12.88 -13.58
CA GLY A 49 26.64 13.84 -13.13
C GLY A 49 27.36 13.40 -11.85
N LYS A 50 28.27 14.24 -11.36
CA LYS A 50 29.03 14.01 -10.12
C LYS A 50 28.47 14.89 -9.02
N GLU A 51 28.34 14.32 -7.82
CA GLU A 51 27.95 15.06 -6.63
C GLU A 51 29.01 16.12 -6.28
N LYS A 52 28.57 17.35 -6.03
CA LYS A 52 29.42 18.46 -5.59
C LYS A 52 29.11 18.76 -4.12
N LEU A 53 30.16 18.81 -3.29
CA LEU A 53 30.01 19.14 -1.86
C LEU A 53 29.38 20.53 -1.69
N GLY A 54 28.45 20.68 -0.73
CA GLY A 54 27.76 21.95 -0.48
C GLY A 54 26.67 22.31 -1.48
N MET A 55 26.46 21.51 -2.53
CA MET A 55 25.33 21.69 -3.44
C MET A 55 24.04 21.21 -2.78
N SER A 56 23.03 22.07 -2.72
CA SER A 56 21.71 21.68 -2.21
C SER A 56 21.07 20.62 -3.13
N ASN A 57 20.24 19.75 -2.55
CA ASN A 57 19.48 18.73 -3.27
C ASN A 57 18.01 18.84 -2.87
N ARG A 58 17.13 18.81 -3.88
CA ARG A 58 15.69 18.73 -3.68
C ARG A 58 15.20 17.33 -4.05
N THR A 59 14.29 16.77 -3.27
CA THR A 59 13.71 15.45 -3.47
C THR A 59 12.23 15.59 -3.81
N ILE A 60 11.84 15.11 -4.98
CA ILE A 60 10.45 15.02 -5.39
C ILE A 60 10.05 13.56 -5.61
N MET A 61 8.78 13.26 -5.37
CA MET A 61 8.20 11.96 -5.65
C MET A 61 7.04 12.09 -6.63
N VAL A 62 7.02 11.29 -7.69
CA VAL A 62 6.04 11.39 -8.77
C VAL A 62 5.09 10.21 -8.70
N LEU A 63 3.82 10.47 -8.42
CA LEU A 63 2.77 9.49 -8.18
C LEU A 63 1.59 9.71 -9.13
N GLY A 64 0.79 8.69 -9.39
CA GLY A 64 -0.42 8.79 -10.20
C GLY A 64 -0.75 7.51 -10.96
N ALA A 65 -1.93 7.46 -11.56
CA ALA A 65 -2.42 6.29 -12.27
C ALA A 65 -1.53 5.90 -13.47
N THR A 66 -1.64 4.65 -13.92
CA THR A 66 -1.08 4.22 -15.21
C THR A 66 -1.68 5.05 -16.34
N GLY A 67 -0.86 5.45 -17.32
CA GLY A 67 -1.30 6.31 -18.43
C GLY A 67 -1.46 7.80 -18.08
N ALA A 68 -1.25 8.23 -16.83
CA ALA A 68 -1.32 9.65 -16.44
C ALA A 68 -0.19 10.52 -17.03
N GLY A 69 0.81 9.93 -17.71
CA GLY A 69 1.90 10.67 -18.36
C GLY A 69 3.11 10.97 -17.46
N LYS A 70 3.30 10.22 -16.37
CA LYS A 70 4.42 10.40 -15.41
C LYS A 70 5.80 10.36 -16.08
N SER A 71 6.07 9.30 -16.84
CA SER A 71 7.36 9.08 -17.48
C SER A 71 7.66 10.13 -18.56
N THR A 72 6.65 10.53 -19.35
CA THR A 72 6.76 11.64 -20.29
C THR A 72 7.06 12.96 -19.58
N LEU A 73 6.41 13.21 -18.45
CA LEU A 73 6.63 14.41 -17.64
C LEU A 73 8.04 14.46 -17.04
N ILE A 74 8.55 13.34 -16.49
CA ILE A 74 9.93 13.23 -15.99
C ILE A 74 10.93 13.49 -17.12
N ASN A 75 10.70 12.91 -18.31
CA ASN A 75 11.54 13.18 -19.46
C ASN A 75 11.49 14.68 -19.87
N GLY A 76 10.32 15.31 -19.82
CA GLY A 76 10.17 16.76 -20.00
C GLY A 76 10.96 17.58 -18.96
N MET A 77 10.91 17.18 -17.67
CA MET A 77 11.70 17.82 -16.61
C MET A 77 13.19 17.80 -16.92
N ILE A 78 13.72 16.67 -17.40
CA ILE A 78 15.14 16.56 -17.74
C ILE A 78 15.53 17.44 -18.93
N ASN A 79 14.69 17.52 -19.96
CA ASN A 79 14.96 18.43 -21.09
C ASN A 79 14.98 19.90 -20.62
N TYR A 80 14.06 20.29 -19.74
CA TYR A 80 14.07 21.60 -19.11
C TYR A 80 15.34 21.83 -18.29
N ILE A 81 15.70 20.91 -17.38
CA ILE A 81 16.88 21.04 -16.50
C ILE A 81 18.16 21.20 -17.31
N LEU A 82 18.33 20.44 -18.40
CA LEU A 82 19.51 20.49 -19.25
C LEU A 82 19.55 21.70 -20.19
N GLY A 83 18.51 22.55 -20.20
CA GLY A 83 18.43 23.75 -21.03
C GLY A 83 18.20 23.45 -22.51
N VAL A 84 17.46 22.38 -22.83
CA VAL A 84 17.02 22.10 -24.20
C VAL A 84 16.00 23.16 -24.61
N GLU A 85 16.14 23.66 -25.82
CA GLU A 85 15.27 24.69 -26.41
C GLU A 85 14.37 24.08 -27.48
N TRP A 86 13.25 24.76 -27.77
CA TRP A 86 12.32 24.33 -28.81
C TRP A 86 13.03 24.06 -30.14
N LYS A 87 13.96 24.93 -30.53
CA LYS A 87 14.70 24.87 -31.81
C LYS A 87 15.75 23.76 -31.90
N ASP A 88 16.07 23.09 -30.80
CA ASP A 88 17.07 22.02 -30.81
C ASP A 88 16.59 20.81 -31.62
N SER A 89 17.45 20.25 -32.46
CA SER A 89 17.15 19.06 -33.28
C SER A 89 17.19 17.74 -32.50
N PHE A 90 17.23 17.81 -31.16
CA PHE A 90 17.35 16.64 -30.30
C PHE A 90 16.60 16.80 -28.98
N ARG A 91 16.29 15.65 -28.35
CA ARG A 91 15.68 15.56 -27.01
C ARG A 91 16.36 14.47 -26.19
N PHE A 92 16.18 14.51 -24.88
CA PHE A 92 16.67 13.51 -23.94
C PHE A 92 15.55 12.63 -23.37
N LYS A 93 15.88 11.38 -23.03
CA LYS A 93 15.10 10.50 -22.17
C LYS A 93 15.95 9.95 -21.04
N ILE A 94 15.38 9.95 -19.84
CA ILE A 94 15.91 9.30 -18.64
C ILE A 94 15.07 8.06 -18.27
N VAL A 95 13.76 8.11 -18.56
CA VAL A 95 12.84 6.98 -18.43
C VAL A 95 12.57 6.39 -19.82
N GLU A 96 12.90 5.12 -20.00
CA GLU A 96 12.62 4.37 -21.22
C GLU A 96 11.30 3.63 -21.08
N GLU A 97 10.31 4.00 -21.89
CA GLU A 97 9.06 3.25 -22.02
C GLU A 97 9.31 2.08 -23.00
N THR A 98 9.19 0.84 -22.52
CA THR A 98 9.28 -0.34 -23.40
C THR A 98 8.06 -0.37 -24.31
N GLN A 99 8.25 -0.13 -25.61
CA GLN A 99 7.17 -0.12 -26.63
C GLN A 99 6.36 -1.42 -26.73
N THR A 100 6.79 -2.49 -26.06
CA THR A 100 6.13 -3.81 -26.06
C THR A 100 4.94 -3.92 -25.10
N LYS A 101 4.73 -2.97 -24.18
CA LYS A 101 3.64 -3.02 -23.20
C LYS A 101 2.53 -2.03 -23.55
N SER A 102 1.28 -2.51 -23.61
CA SER A 102 0.09 -1.66 -23.76
C SER A 102 0.07 -0.52 -22.72
N GLN A 103 -0.45 0.64 -23.11
CA GLN A 103 -0.67 1.80 -22.21
C GLN A 103 -1.59 1.47 -21.02
N ALA A 104 -2.36 0.37 -21.09
CA ALA A 104 -3.17 -0.14 -20.00
C ALA A 104 -2.35 -0.77 -18.86
N HIS A 105 -1.07 -1.10 -19.08
CA HIS A 105 -0.17 -1.67 -18.06
C HIS A 105 0.88 -0.65 -17.62
N SER A 106 1.29 -0.68 -16.35
CA SER A 106 2.36 0.21 -15.89
C SER A 106 3.67 -0.10 -16.63
N GLN A 107 4.24 0.95 -17.24
CA GLN A 107 5.48 0.88 -18.00
C GLN A 107 6.69 0.65 -17.08
N THR A 108 6.64 1.18 -15.86
CA THR A 108 7.64 0.96 -14.80
C THR A 108 7.19 -0.17 -13.85
N SER A 109 8.13 -1.05 -13.48
CA SER A 109 7.89 -2.21 -12.61
C SER A 109 8.51 -2.07 -11.21
N GLU A 110 9.35 -1.09 -10.98
CA GLU A 110 10.06 -0.89 -9.71
C GLU A 110 10.10 0.60 -9.41
N VAL A 111 10.10 0.94 -8.12
CA VAL A 111 10.36 2.31 -7.70
C VAL A 111 11.79 2.67 -8.10
N THR A 112 11.95 3.73 -8.89
CA THR A 112 13.23 4.13 -9.46
C THR A 112 13.61 5.53 -8.97
N VAL A 113 14.80 5.65 -8.39
CA VAL A 113 15.34 6.91 -7.87
C VAL A 113 16.35 7.46 -8.87
N TYR A 114 16.07 8.63 -9.43
CA TYR A 114 17.00 9.35 -10.30
C TYR A 114 17.64 10.51 -9.53
N LYS A 115 18.94 10.41 -9.21
CA LYS A 115 19.74 11.49 -8.62
C LYS A 115 20.42 12.28 -9.73
N VAL A 116 19.90 13.47 -10.02
CA VAL A 116 20.39 14.39 -11.05
C VAL A 116 21.25 15.45 -10.36
N ASN A 117 22.57 15.23 -10.33
CA ASN A 117 23.49 16.15 -9.68
C ASN A 117 23.66 17.43 -10.50
N HIS A 118 23.62 18.58 -9.83
CA HIS A 118 23.76 19.90 -10.46
C HIS A 118 25.04 20.03 -11.28
N GLN A 119 24.91 20.61 -12.47
CA GLN A 119 26.02 21.00 -13.34
C GLN A 119 25.86 22.46 -13.77
N GLU A 120 26.97 23.12 -14.06
CA GLU A 120 26.92 24.46 -14.66
C GLU A 120 26.14 24.41 -15.99
N GLY A 121 25.20 25.35 -16.16
CA GLY A 121 24.24 25.36 -17.27
C GLY A 121 22.90 24.70 -16.97
N PHE A 122 22.69 24.12 -15.79
CA PHE A 122 21.35 23.69 -15.35
C PHE A 122 20.40 24.90 -15.28
N GLN A 123 19.13 24.67 -15.64
CA GLN A 123 18.06 25.68 -15.48
C GLN A 123 17.54 25.80 -14.03
N ILE A 124 18.07 24.98 -13.12
CA ILE A 124 17.72 24.95 -11.70
C ILE A 124 18.99 25.12 -10.85
N PRO A 125 18.92 25.77 -9.68
CA PRO A 125 20.11 26.10 -8.88
C PRO A 125 20.63 24.96 -8.00
N SER A 126 19.97 23.80 -8.00
CA SER A 126 20.24 22.69 -7.08
C SER A 126 20.24 21.35 -7.80
N SER A 127 20.77 20.32 -7.14
CA SER A 127 20.55 18.93 -7.55
C SER A 127 19.08 18.55 -7.36
N LEU A 128 18.61 17.55 -8.10
CA LEU A 128 17.26 17.03 -8.01
C LEU A 128 17.29 15.51 -7.88
N THR A 129 16.60 14.99 -6.87
CA THR A 129 16.31 13.57 -6.69
C THR A 129 14.85 13.34 -7.06
N ILE A 130 14.59 12.49 -8.05
CA ILE A 130 13.24 12.13 -8.51
C ILE A 130 12.96 10.68 -8.11
N VAL A 131 11.98 10.46 -7.24
CA VAL A 131 11.44 9.14 -6.93
C VAL A 131 10.28 8.87 -7.89
N ASP A 132 10.56 8.12 -8.97
CA ASP A 132 9.56 7.67 -9.94
C ASP A 132 8.89 6.39 -9.44
N THR A 133 7.55 6.38 -9.40
CA THR A 133 6.79 5.21 -8.98
C THR A 133 6.07 4.55 -10.16
N PRO A 134 5.91 3.21 -10.14
CA PRO A 134 4.93 2.54 -10.98
C PRO A 134 3.54 3.18 -10.89
N GLY A 135 2.74 3.03 -11.95
CA GLY A 135 1.36 3.47 -11.93
C GLY A 135 0.50 2.62 -11.01
N PHE A 136 -0.24 3.27 -10.12
CA PHE A 136 -1.24 2.63 -9.27
C PHE A 136 -2.52 2.34 -10.06
N GLY A 137 -3.25 1.30 -9.65
CA GLY A 137 -4.54 0.95 -10.25
C GLY A 137 -4.45 0.47 -11.71
N ASP A 138 -3.38 -0.24 -12.06
CA ASP A 138 -3.25 -0.90 -13.37
C ASP A 138 -4.06 -2.22 -13.41
N THR A 139 -4.11 -2.89 -14.56
CA THR A 139 -4.90 -4.13 -14.73
C THR A 139 -4.42 -5.32 -13.86
N ARG A 140 -3.28 -5.21 -13.17
CA ARG A 140 -2.78 -6.22 -12.21
C ARG A 140 -3.38 -6.02 -10.81
N GLY A 141 -4.10 -4.92 -10.61
CA GLY A 141 -4.98 -4.69 -9.46
C GLY A 141 -4.25 -4.50 -8.13
N ILE A 142 -5.01 -4.71 -7.06
CA ILE A 142 -4.65 -4.36 -5.67
C ILE A 142 -3.38 -5.07 -5.19
N VAL A 143 -3.11 -6.29 -5.66
CA VAL A 143 -1.89 -7.04 -5.30
C VAL A 143 -0.64 -6.27 -5.72
N ARG A 144 -0.67 -5.67 -6.91
CA ARG A 144 0.45 -4.89 -7.43
C ARG A 144 0.65 -3.59 -6.64
N ASP A 145 -0.43 -2.94 -6.24
CA ASP A 145 -0.35 -1.74 -5.41
C ASP A 145 0.27 -2.03 -4.04
N LYS A 146 -0.02 -3.19 -3.43
CA LYS A 146 0.62 -3.64 -2.19
C LYS A 146 2.13 -3.83 -2.36
N GLU A 147 2.58 -4.39 -3.48
CA GLU A 147 4.00 -4.51 -3.78
C GLU A 147 4.68 -3.14 -3.90
N ILE A 148 4.02 -2.17 -4.54
CA ILE A 148 4.54 -0.79 -4.67
C ILE A 148 4.65 -0.15 -3.28
N ILE A 149 3.63 -0.30 -2.42
CA ILE A 149 3.66 0.21 -1.04
C ILE A 149 4.83 -0.40 -0.25
N GLU A 150 5.07 -1.70 -0.39
CA GLU A 150 6.19 -2.36 0.30
C GLU A 150 7.56 -1.90 -0.26
N GLN A 151 7.67 -1.68 -1.58
CA GLN A 151 8.88 -1.07 -2.17
C GLN A 151 9.14 0.32 -1.60
N LEU A 152 8.12 1.17 -1.47
CA LEU A 152 8.24 2.50 -0.89
C LEU A 152 8.61 2.44 0.60
N ARG A 153 8.03 1.51 1.34
CA ARG A 153 8.40 1.26 2.74
C ARG A 153 9.87 0.88 2.88
N ASN A 154 10.36 -0.02 2.03
CA ASN A 154 11.76 -0.42 2.01
C ASN A 154 12.66 0.78 1.67
N LEU A 155 12.28 1.58 0.68
CA LEU A 155 13.01 2.78 0.28
C LEU A 155 13.11 3.80 1.41
N PHE A 156 12.04 4.04 2.16
CA PHE A 156 12.05 5.02 3.25
C PHE A 156 12.75 4.51 4.51
N SER A 157 12.75 3.19 4.73
CA SER A 157 13.34 2.58 5.93
C SER A 157 14.84 2.32 5.81
N ALA A 158 15.38 2.24 4.60
CA ALA A 158 16.79 1.93 4.37
C ALA A 158 17.74 3.10 4.72
N LYS A 159 18.92 2.77 5.24
CA LYS A 159 19.98 3.74 5.61
C LYS A 159 20.43 4.63 4.44
N HIS A 160 20.48 4.07 3.24
CA HIS A 160 20.86 4.77 2.00
C HIS A 160 19.66 5.08 1.10
N GLY A 161 18.45 5.01 1.67
CA GLY A 161 17.20 5.29 1.01
C GLY A 161 16.83 6.78 1.05
N VAL A 162 15.52 7.07 1.00
CA VAL A 162 15.01 8.45 1.02
C VAL A 162 14.50 8.79 2.42
N SER A 163 15.10 9.79 3.07
CA SER A 163 14.75 10.22 4.43
C SER A 163 13.82 11.43 4.46
N ASP A 164 13.91 12.30 3.45
CA ASP A 164 13.25 13.61 3.44
C ASP A 164 12.72 13.92 2.03
N ILE A 165 11.66 14.72 1.98
CA ILE A 165 10.96 15.07 0.74
C ILE A 165 10.62 16.55 0.69
N ASP A 166 10.82 17.16 -0.47
CA ASP A 166 10.43 18.55 -0.74
C ASP A 166 9.05 18.62 -1.38
N ALA A 167 8.72 17.70 -2.30
CA ALA A 167 7.36 17.64 -2.85
C ALA A 167 6.90 16.23 -3.21
N VAL A 168 5.61 16.00 -3.00
CA VAL A 168 4.90 14.84 -3.53
C VAL A 168 4.02 15.31 -4.68
N CYS A 169 4.42 14.97 -5.88
CA CYS A 169 3.82 15.39 -7.14
C CYS A 169 2.79 14.35 -7.60
N PHE A 170 1.51 14.66 -7.47
CA PHE A 170 0.44 13.82 -7.99
C PHE A 170 0.13 14.20 -9.44
N VAL A 171 0.26 13.24 -10.36
CA VAL A 171 0.05 13.42 -11.78
C VAL A 171 -1.37 13.00 -12.17
N ALA A 172 -2.13 13.94 -12.76
CA ALA A 172 -3.52 13.73 -13.18
C ALA A 172 -3.75 14.26 -14.60
N GLN A 173 -4.62 13.61 -15.38
CA GLN A 173 -4.97 14.08 -16.73
C GLN A 173 -5.99 15.22 -16.65
N ALA A 174 -5.85 16.25 -17.50
CA ALA A 174 -6.67 17.46 -17.46
C ALA A 174 -8.16 17.21 -17.68
N ALA A 175 -8.50 16.35 -18.66
CA ALA A 175 -9.86 16.12 -19.13
C ALA A 175 -10.80 15.41 -18.13
N LEU A 176 -10.28 14.99 -16.97
CA LEU A 176 -11.05 14.26 -15.97
C LEU A 176 -11.95 15.23 -15.20
N VAL A 177 -13.24 15.32 -15.56
CA VAL A 177 -14.20 16.20 -14.86
C VAL A 177 -14.45 15.77 -13.41
N ARG A 178 -14.42 14.46 -13.16
CA ARG A 178 -14.50 13.86 -11.81
C ARG A 178 -13.47 12.75 -11.70
N LEU A 179 -12.97 12.53 -10.49
CA LEU A 179 -12.17 11.34 -10.22
C LEU A 179 -13.08 10.11 -10.33
N THR A 180 -12.77 9.22 -11.27
CA THR A 180 -13.46 7.91 -11.34
C THR A 180 -13.23 7.14 -10.04
N PRO A 181 -14.08 6.16 -9.67
CA PRO A 181 -13.86 5.34 -8.49
C PRO A 181 -12.45 4.74 -8.42
N SER A 182 -11.92 4.29 -9.56
CA SER A 182 -10.54 3.80 -9.68
C SER A 182 -9.49 4.89 -9.40
N GLN A 183 -9.70 6.11 -9.87
CA GLN A 183 -8.79 7.23 -9.62
C GLN A 183 -8.86 7.73 -8.17
N LYS A 184 -10.07 7.75 -7.59
CA LYS A 184 -10.27 8.05 -6.18
C LYS A 184 -9.57 7.00 -5.31
N TYR A 185 -9.67 5.72 -5.67
CA TYR A 185 -8.91 4.65 -5.02
C TYR A 185 -7.39 4.85 -5.16
N VAL A 186 -6.88 5.22 -6.34
CA VAL A 186 -5.45 5.54 -6.53
C VAL A 186 -5.03 6.70 -5.64
N PHE A 187 -5.83 7.77 -5.59
CA PHE A 187 -5.60 8.90 -4.69
C PHE A 187 -5.57 8.45 -3.23
N ASP A 188 -6.61 7.78 -2.75
CA ASP A 188 -6.72 7.34 -1.36
C ASP A 188 -5.60 6.36 -1.00
N SER A 189 -5.24 5.44 -1.90
CA SER A 189 -4.14 4.49 -1.70
C SER A 189 -2.79 5.20 -1.58
N VAL A 190 -2.51 6.15 -2.47
CA VAL A 190 -1.27 6.94 -2.44
C VAL A 190 -1.21 7.82 -1.19
N LEU A 191 -2.28 8.53 -0.86
CA LEU A 191 -2.35 9.39 0.33
C LEU A 191 -2.26 8.55 1.62
N SER A 192 -2.70 7.30 1.60
CA SER A 192 -2.63 6.42 2.76
C SER A 192 -1.20 6.09 3.21
N ILE A 193 -0.21 6.26 2.31
CA ILE A 193 1.21 6.01 2.54
C ILE A 193 1.79 7.07 3.47
N PHE A 194 1.36 8.33 3.32
CA PHE A 194 2.04 9.47 3.93
C PHE A 194 1.49 9.85 5.30
N GLY A 195 2.37 10.43 6.11
CA GLY A 195 2.00 11.18 7.30
C GLY A 195 1.24 12.47 6.95
N LYS A 196 0.43 12.96 7.89
CA LYS A 196 -0.34 14.21 7.71
C LYS A 196 0.54 15.44 7.48
N ASP A 197 1.75 15.40 8.00
CA ASP A 197 2.77 16.45 7.85
C ASP A 197 3.18 16.69 6.39
N VAL A 198 3.01 15.71 5.51
CA VAL A 198 3.32 15.80 4.08
C VAL A 198 2.23 16.52 3.27
N ALA A 199 1.06 16.79 3.85
CA ALA A 199 -0.06 17.47 3.16
C ALA A 199 0.39 18.77 2.47
N GLU A 200 1.18 19.60 3.16
CA GLU A 200 1.66 20.89 2.67
C GLU A 200 2.66 20.78 1.50
N ASN A 201 3.24 19.59 1.29
CA ASN A 201 4.21 19.29 0.24
C ASN A 201 3.55 18.67 -0.99
N LEU A 202 2.23 18.41 -0.98
CA LEU A 202 1.51 17.89 -2.15
C LEU A 202 1.41 18.93 -3.27
N ARG A 203 1.70 18.54 -4.52
CA ARG A 203 1.53 19.38 -5.72
C ARG A 203 0.82 18.58 -6.81
N ILE A 204 -0.12 19.23 -7.52
CA ILE A 204 -0.83 18.58 -8.63
C ILE A 204 -0.12 18.90 -9.95
N LEU A 205 0.33 17.89 -10.67
CA LEU A 205 0.89 18.04 -12.02
C LEU A 205 -0.16 17.58 -13.01
N VAL A 206 -0.78 18.53 -13.71
CA VAL A 206 -1.84 18.25 -14.67
C VAL A 206 -1.24 18.02 -16.04
N THR A 207 -1.40 16.82 -16.58
CA THR A 207 -0.93 16.41 -17.91
C THR A 207 -2.06 16.47 -18.94
N PHE A 208 -1.70 16.44 -20.23
CA PHE A 208 -2.66 16.60 -21.34
C PHE A 208 -3.48 17.89 -21.21
N ALA A 209 -2.90 18.91 -20.58
CA ALA A 209 -3.55 20.17 -20.33
C ALA A 209 -3.46 21.07 -21.56
N ASP A 210 -4.48 21.89 -21.75
CA ASP A 210 -4.52 22.96 -22.73
C ASP A 210 -4.38 24.34 -22.02
N GLY A 211 -4.72 25.41 -22.75
CA GLY A 211 -4.73 26.77 -22.22
C GLY A 211 -5.73 26.99 -21.10
N GLN A 212 -6.79 26.18 -21.01
CA GLN A 212 -7.94 26.41 -20.13
C GLN A 212 -7.71 25.89 -18.71
N GLN A 213 -8.66 26.17 -17.81
CA GLN A 213 -8.68 25.59 -16.46
C GLN A 213 -8.99 24.10 -16.55
N PRO A 214 -8.11 23.21 -16.04
CA PRO A 214 -8.36 21.77 -16.10
C PRO A 214 -9.54 21.35 -15.21
N PRO A 215 -10.57 20.67 -15.76
CA PRO A 215 -11.71 20.17 -14.99
C PRO A 215 -11.30 19.27 -13.80
N VAL A 216 -10.18 18.56 -13.90
CA VAL A 216 -9.68 17.67 -12.83
C VAL A 216 -9.42 18.36 -11.50
N LEU A 217 -9.16 19.68 -11.51
CA LEU A 217 -8.96 20.44 -10.28
C LEU A 217 -10.23 20.51 -9.42
N GLU A 218 -11.40 20.58 -10.06
CA GLU A 218 -12.70 20.55 -9.37
C GLU A 218 -12.96 19.15 -8.82
N GLY A 219 -12.70 18.10 -9.61
CA GLY A 219 -12.83 16.72 -9.16
C GLY A 219 -11.92 16.38 -7.95
N ILE A 220 -10.70 16.93 -7.90
CA ILE A 220 -9.78 16.77 -6.75
C ILE A 220 -10.33 17.49 -5.51
N ASN A 221 -10.91 18.69 -5.69
CA ASN A 221 -11.54 19.45 -4.61
C ASN A 221 -12.77 18.72 -4.06
N GLU A 222 -13.66 18.22 -4.92
CA GLU A 222 -14.84 17.44 -4.55
C GLU A 222 -14.46 16.15 -3.80
N ALA A 223 -13.34 15.52 -4.18
CA ALA A 223 -12.84 14.33 -3.50
C ALA A 223 -12.22 14.61 -2.12
N GLY A 224 -12.06 15.88 -1.72
CA GLY A 224 -11.54 16.27 -0.42
C GLY A 224 -10.06 15.93 -0.23
N VAL A 225 -9.26 15.98 -1.30
CA VAL A 225 -7.83 15.68 -1.24
C VAL A 225 -7.11 16.75 -0.38
N PRO A 226 -6.40 16.36 0.69
CA PRO A 226 -5.73 17.28 1.60
C PRO A 226 -4.44 17.83 0.98
N CYS A 227 -4.58 18.79 0.07
CA CYS A 227 -3.48 19.45 -0.62
C CYS A 227 -3.60 20.99 -0.49
N PRO A 228 -2.49 21.73 -0.66
CA PRO A 228 -2.52 23.18 -0.57
C PRO A 228 -3.41 23.77 -1.66
N LYS A 229 -4.09 24.85 -1.32
CA LYS A 229 -5.00 25.56 -2.23
C LYS A 229 -4.43 26.91 -2.60
N THR A 230 -4.66 27.29 -3.85
CA THR A 230 -4.45 28.64 -4.37
C THR A 230 -5.47 29.60 -3.76
N LYS A 231 -5.28 30.92 -3.97
CA LYS A 231 -6.21 31.96 -3.52
C LYS A 231 -7.66 31.75 -4.02
N ASN A 232 -7.81 31.07 -5.17
CA ASN A 232 -9.12 30.79 -5.78
C ASN A 232 -9.74 29.48 -5.27
N GLY A 233 -9.16 28.84 -4.24
CA GLY A 233 -9.65 27.58 -3.67
C GLY A 233 -9.35 26.32 -4.50
N LEU A 234 -8.64 26.43 -5.63
CA LEU A 234 -8.18 25.30 -6.43
C LEU A 234 -6.89 24.70 -5.86
N PRO A 235 -6.62 23.39 -6.01
CA PRO A 235 -5.34 22.80 -5.67
C PRO A 235 -4.16 23.53 -6.32
N VAL A 236 -3.05 23.68 -5.59
CA VAL A 236 -1.80 24.20 -6.17
C VAL A 236 -1.33 23.24 -7.27
N HIS A 237 -1.31 23.74 -8.50
CA HIS A 237 -1.12 22.90 -9.68
C HIS A 237 -0.20 23.51 -10.74
N PHE A 238 0.35 22.64 -11.58
CA PHE A 238 1.19 22.98 -12.73
C PHE A 238 0.70 22.23 -13.96
N LYS A 239 0.56 22.93 -15.10
CA LYS A 239 -0.02 22.39 -16.32
C LYS A 239 1.05 22.00 -17.34
N PHE A 240 0.91 20.83 -17.93
CA PHE A 240 1.80 20.29 -18.95
C PHE A 240 1.00 19.68 -20.09
N ASN A 241 1.36 20.03 -21.32
CA ASN A 241 0.94 19.27 -22.48
C ASN A 241 2.06 18.30 -22.87
N ASN A 242 1.76 17.01 -22.87
CA ASN A 242 2.78 15.98 -23.08
C ASN A 242 3.19 15.83 -24.55
N SER A 243 2.36 16.26 -25.51
CA SER A 243 2.67 16.16 -26.95
C SER A 243 3.91 16.97 -27.33
N ALA A 244 4.03 18.17 -26.76
CA ALA A 244 5.04 19.15 -27.17
C ALA A 244 6.48 18.75 -26.85
N TRP A 245 6.73 17.91 -25.83
CA TRP A 245 8.11 17.59 -25.43
C TRP A 245 8.91 16.85 -26.50
N PHE A 246 8.22 16.09 -27.35
CA PHE A 246 8.81 15.28 -28.40
C PHE A 246 8.19 15.54 -29.78
N ALA A 247 7.48 16.66 -29.93
CA ALA A 247 6.93 17.13 -31.20
C ALA A 247 8.05 17.50 -32.19
N ASP A 248 7.77 17.34 -33.48
CA ASP A 248 8.67 17.78 -34.54
C ASP A 248 8.70 19.32 -34.62
N ASN A 249 9.90 19.87 -34.73
CA ASN A 249 10.14 21.31 -34.77
C ASN A 249 10.66 21.81 -36.14
N ARG A 250 10.62 20.96 -37.18
CA ARG A 250 11.11 21.29 -38.53
C ARG A 250 10.46 22.52 -39.17
N SER A 251 9.16 22.75 -38.94
CA SER A 251 8.44 23.94 -39.43
C SER A 251 8.95 25.26 -38.83
N ALA A 252 9.63 25.21 -37.68
CA ALA A 252 10.29 26.38 -37.08
C ALA A 252 11.76 26.56 -37.52
N ALA A 253 12.38 25.55 -38.15
CA ALA A 253 13.79 25.53 -38.54
C ALA A 253 14.02 25.81 -40.03
N ALA A 254 13.04 25.52 -40.89
CA ALA A 254 13.05 25.91 -42.30
C ALA A 254 12.58 27.38 -42.41
N GLY A 255 13.45 28.28 -42.86
CA GLY A 255 13.05 29.64 -43.22
C GLY A 255 11.92 29.58 -44.24
N ARG A 256 10.85 30.35 -43.99
CA ARG A 256 9.61 30.35 -44.78
C ARG A 256 9.90 30.56 -46.27
N SER A 257 9.57 29.56 -47.07
CA SER A 257 9.37 29.71 -48.51
C SER A 257 8.34 28.66 -48.94
N GLY A 258 7.11 29.09 -49.23
CA GLY A 258 6.02 28.26 -49.72
C GLY A 258 4.72 28.50 -48.97
N ASP A 259 3.68 28.89 -49.72
CA ASP A 259 2.33 29.27 -49.28
C ASP A 259 1.48 28.07 -48.85
N ASP A 260 1.99 27.22 -47.96
CA ASP A 260 1.21 26.18 -47.28
C ASP A 260 1.10 26.54 -45.79
N GLU A 261 -0.09 26.96 -45.38
CA GLU A 261 -0.43 27.36 -44.01
C GLU A 261 -0.45 26.14 -43.06
N ASP A 262 0.73 25.64 -42.67
CA ASP A 262 0.84 24.68 -41.58
C ASP A 262 0.61 25.39 -40.21
N GLU A 263 -0.64 25.49 -39.78
CA GLU A 263 -1.04 26.00 -38.45
C GLU A 263 -0.40 25.20 -37.27
N ASP A 264 -0.01 23.94 -37.49
CA ASP A 264 0.41 22.99 -36.45
C ASP A 264 1.75 23.34 -35.75
N GLY A 265 2.72 23.90 -36.49
CA GLY A 265 4.03 24.28 -35.91
C GLY A 265 3.94 25.38 -34.85
N SER A 266 2.86 26.17 -34.89
CA SER A 266 2.56 27.24 -33.92
C SER A 266 2.06 26.65 -32.59
N PHE A 267 1.20 25.64 -32.63
CA PHE A 267 0.56 25.07 -31.44
C PHE A 267 1.53 24.26 -30.58
N ASP A 268 2.36 23.41 -31.17
CA ASP A 268 3.35 22.64 -30.40
C ASP A 268 4.38 23.54 -29.72
N GLN A 269 4.79 24.63 -30.39
CA GLN A 269 5.66 25.63 -29.79
C GLN A 269 4.96 26.39 -28.65
N MET A 270 3.68 26.73 -28.78
CA MET A 270 2.89 27.32 -27.70
C MET A 270 2.82 26.37 -26.49
N PHE A 271 2.56 25.09 -26.73
CA PHE A 271 2.52 24.07 -25.68
C PHE A 271 3.88 23.80 -25.04
N TRP A 272 4.97 23.85 -25.81
CA TRP A 272 6.34 23.82 -25.29
C TRP A 272 6.57 25.00 -24.35
N ASN A 273 6.29 26.22 -24.80
CA ASN A 273 6.45 27.43 -24.00
C ASN A 273 5.60 27.40 -22.72
N MET A 274 4.37 26.88 -22.81
CA MET A 274 3.51 26.65 -21.64
C MET A 274 4.18 25.67 -20.66
N GLY A 275 4.68 24.53 -21.15
CA GLY A 275 5.37 23.52 -20.37
C GLY A 275 6.63 24.08 -19.69
N THR A 276 7.47 24.80 -20.41
CA THR A 276 8.68 25.47 -19.88
C THR A 276 8.34 26.48 -18.78
N LYS A 277 7.32 27.33 -18.98
CA LYS A 277 6.84 28.26 -17.94
C LYS A 277 6.27 27.53 -16.72
N SER A 278 5.60 26.40 -16.91
CA SER A 278 5.13 25.57 -15.80
C SER A 278 6.28 24.90 -15.04
N MET A 279 7.31 24.41 -15.72
CA MET A 279 8.52 23.87 -15.08
C MET A 279 9.23 24.94 -14.24
N MET A 280 9.43 26.13 -14.81
CA MET A 280 10.03 27.26 -14.11
C MET A 280 9.29 27.58 -12.80
N ARG A 281 7.96 27.64 -12.86
CA ARG A 281 7.12 27.88 -11.66
C ARG A 281 7.19 26.73 -10.66
N LEU A 282 7.21 25.47 -11.13
CA LEU A 282 7.35 24.29 -10.27
C LEU A 282 8.68 24.32 -9.52
N PHE A 283 9.80 24.54 -10.22
CA PHE A 283 11.12 24.58 -9.59
C PHE A 283 11.31 25.81 -8.70
N ALA A 284 10.73 26.96 -9.06
CA ALA A 284 10.70 28.12 -8.17
C ALA A 284 9.86 27.86 -6.90
N ALA A 285 8.79 27.07 -6.99
CA ALA A 285 8.05 26.67 -5.80
C ALA A 285 8.88 25.72 -4.92
N LEU A 286 9.60 24.76 -5.52
CA LEU A 286 10.46 23.80 -4.80
C LEU A 286 11.58 24.46 -3.98
N THR A 287 12.04 25.65 -4.34
CA THR A 287 13.06 26.36 -3.54
C THR A 287 12.49 26.93 -2.24
N ILE A 288 11.19 27.21 -2.19
CA ILE A 288 10.50 27.85 -1.06
C ILE A 288 9.84 26.81 -0.16
N ILE A 289 9.49 25.64 -0.69
CA ILE A 289 8.85 24.57 0.08
C ILE A 289 9.79 24.09 1.19
N GLU A 290 9.24 24.02 2.40
CA GLU A 290 9.90 23.44 3.56
C GLU A 290 10.04 21.92 3.38
N THR A 291 11.26 21.42 3.45
CA THR A 291 11.55 19.99 3.39
C THR A 291 10.94 19.27 4.59
N LYS A 292 10.21 18.17 4.37
CA LYS A 292 9.63 17.35 5.43
C LYS A 292 10.38 16.04 5.58
N SER A 293 10.63 15.67 6.83
CA SER A 293 11.19 14.36 7.15
C SER A 293 10.12 13.28 7.01
N LEU A 294 10.48 12.13 6.45
CA LEU A 294 9.57 11.01 6.27
C LEU A 294 9.38 10.18 7.55
N ASN A 295 9.79 10.66 8.73
CA ASN A 295 9.66 9.91 9.98
C ASN A 295 8.20 9.54 10.32
N MET A 296 7.25 10.47 10.19
CA MET A 296 5.82 10.17 10.40
C MET A 296 5.30 9.21 9.33
N THR A 297 5.73 9.37 8.09
CA THR A 297 5.42 8.44 6.98
C THR A 297 5.93 7.01 7.27
N LYS A 298 7.13 6.86 7.83
CA LYS A 298 7.67 5.55 8.26
C LYS A 298 6.83 4.94 9.38
N GLU A 299 6.38 5.77 10.33
CA GLU A 299 5.47 5.33 11.39
C GLU A 299 4.13 4.86 10.82
N VAL A 300 3.51 5.61 9.90
CA VAL A 300 2.28 5.22 9.19
C VAL A 300 2.43 3.84 8.57
N LEU A 301 3.51 3.61 7.81
CA LEU A 301 3.76 2.33 7.14
C LEU A 301 4.00 1.18 8.13
N ARG A 302 4.64 1.45 9.28
CA ARG A 302 4.81 0.46 10.35
C ARG A 302 3.47 0.10 11.01
N GLU A 303 2.68 1.09 11.40
CA GLU A 303 1.37 0.88 12.02
C GLU A 303 0.40 0.15 11.07
N ARG A 304 0.44 0.46 9.77
CA ARG A 304 -0.32 -0.28 8.76
C ARG A 304 0.09 -1.74 8.68
N LYS A 305 1.40 -2.02 8.64
CA LYS A 305 1.86 -3.41 8.61
C LYS A 305 1.45 -4.17 9.86
N GLN A 306 1.53 -3.51 11.02
CA GLN A 306 1.07 -4.08 12.27
C GLN A 306 -0.44 -4.35 12.25
N LEU A 307 -1.24 -3.43 11.70
CA LEU A 307 -2.68 -3.61 11.54
C LEU A 307 -2.99 -4.80 10.61
N GLU A 308 -2.33 -4.91 9.45
CA GLU A 308 -2.49 -6.05 8.53
C GLU A 308 -2.20 -7.38 9.22
N ASN A 309 -1.05 -7.48 9.89
CA ASN A 309 -0.66 -8.68 10.63
C ASN A 309 -1.66 -9.00 11.75
N THR A 310 -2.12 -7.96 12.47
CA THR A 310 -3.10 -8.11 13.55
C THR A 310 -4.44 -8.56 12.99
N ILE A 311 -4.88 -8.04 11.85
CA ILE A 311 -6.12 -8.40 11.16
C ILE A 311 -6.10 -9.87 10.73
N GLU A 312 -5.04 -10.31 10.06
CA GLU A 312 -4.91 -11.70 9.61
C GLU A 312 -4.86 -12.65 10.81
N ASN A 313 -4.27 -12.21 11.91
CA ASN A 313 -4.29 -12.95 13.15
C ASN A 313 -5.67 -12.97 13.81
N VAL A 314 -6.34 -11.81 13.92
CA VAL A 314 -7.70 -11.69 14.44
C VAL A 314 -8.62 -12.61 13.68
N GLN A 315 -8.59 -12.64 12.34
CA GLN A 315 -9.43 -13.54 11.55
C GLN A 315 -9.21 -15.03 11.91
N ARG A 316 -7.95 -15.45 12.13
CA ARG A 316 -7.61 -16.83 12.50
C ARG A 316 -7.99 -17.17 13.94
N GLN A 317 -7.64 -16.31 14.89
CA GLN A 317 -7.99 -16.45 16.30
C GLN A 317 -9.48 -16.31 16.54
N TYR A 318 -10.19 -15.54 15.71
CA TYR A 318 -11.64 -15.43 15.72
C TYR A 318 -12.27 -16.75 15.30
N LYS A 319 -11.80 -17.38 14.22
CA LYS A 319 -12.27 -18.71 13.77
C LYS A 319 -12.01 -19.80 14.82
N TYR A 320 -10.85 -19.78 15.48
CA TYR A 320 -10.52 -20.74 16.55
C TYR A 320 -11.28 -20.44 17.85
N GLY A 321 -11.28 -19.18 18.28
CA GLY A 321 -11.90 -18.70 19.51
C GLY A 321 -13.40 -18.89 19.51
N LEU A 322 -14.10 -18.60 18.39
CA LEU A 322 -15.53 -18.88 18.27
C LEU A 322 -15.83 -20.38 18.35
N ALA A 323 -15.09 -21.21 17.62
CA ALA A 323 -15.28 -22.65 17.67
C ALA A 323 -15.04 -23.20 19.09
N LYS A 324 -14.08 -22.61 19.81
CA LYS A 324 -13.78 -22.97 21.18
C LYS A 324 -14.90 -22.54 22.15
N LEU A 325 -15.45 -21.34 21.97
CA LEU A 325 -16.60 -20.86 22.75
C LEU A 325 -17.83 -21.71 22.49
N GLU A 326 -18.04 -22.16 21.25
CA GLU A 326 -19.13 -23.06 20.85
C GLU A 326 -18.95 -24.46 21.46
N GLU A 327 -17.75 -25.05 21.38
CA GLU A 327 -17.42 -26.32 22.07
C GLU A 327 -17.74 -26.24 23.56
N ILE A 328 -17.31 -25.15 24.24
CA ILE A 328 -17.50 -24.97 25.68
C ILE A 328 -19.00 -24.81 26.00
N LYS A 329 -19.75 -24.10 25.15
CA LYS A 329 -21.19 -23.89 25.32
C LYS A 329 -21.95 -25.21 25.16
N GLU A 330 -21.72 -25.96 24.08
CA GLU A 330 -22.33 -27.27 23.86
C GLU A 330 -21.99 -28.24 25.01
N THR A 331 -20.72 -28.26 25.43
CA THR A 331 -20.29 -29.10 26.55
C THR A 331 -21.00 -28.69 27.85
N SER A 332 -21.17 -27.39 28.10
CA SER A 332 -21.88 -26.89 29.28
C SER A 332 -23.37 -27.26 29.26
N GLU A 333 -24.01 -27.22 28.10
CA GLU A 333 -25.41 -27.65 27.93
C GLU A 333 -25.56 -29.16 28.16
N VAL A 334 -24.62 -29.96 27.66
CA VAL A 334 -24.58 -31.41 27.94
C VAL A 334 -24.41 -31.69 29.42
N VAL A 335 -23.46 -31.03 30.10
CA VAL A 335 -23.21 -31.21 31.54
C VAL A 335 -24.45 -30.86 32.37
N LYS A 336 -25.21 -29.83 31.97
CA LYS A 336 -26.50 -29.50 32.60
C LYS A 336 -27.57 -30.55 32.33
N ARG A 337 -27.72 -30.99 31.08
CA ARG A 337 -28.73 -31.97 30.68
C ARG A 337 -28.51 -33.32 31.35
N CYS A 338 -27.26 -33.77 31.43
CA CYS A 338 -26.86 -35.05 31.99
C CYS A 338 -26.53 -34.95 33.50
N GLU A 339 -26.95 -33.89 34.19
CA GLU A 339 -26.62 -33.65 35.60
C GLU A 339 -27.02 -34.84 36.50
N GLY A 340 -28.17 -35.47 36.24
CA GLY A 340 -28.64 -36.64 36.98
C GLY A 340 -27.76 -37.88 36.80
N GLU A 341 -27.31 -38.14 35.57
CA GLU A 341 -26.41 -39.26 35.22
C GLU A 341 -25.02 -39.05 35.80
N ILE A 342 -24.51 -37.81 35.76
CA ILE A 342 -23.22 -37.42 36.37
C ILE A 342 -23.27 -37.64 37.89
N LYS A 343 -24.39 -37.30 38.55
CA LYS A 343 -24.58 -37.53 40.00
C LYS A 343 -24.54 -39.01 40.36
N ARG A 344 -25.07 -39.87 39.48
CA ARG A 344 -25.05 -41.33 39.64
C ARG A 344 -23.74 -41.97 39.16
N ASN A 345 -22.78 -41.16 38.67
CA ASN A 345 -21.52 -41.60 38.09
C ASN A 345 -21.73 -42.61 36.93
N GLU A 346 -22.86 -42.49 36.23
CA GLU A 346 -23.19 -43.30 35.07
C GLU A 346 -22.37 -42.83 33.87
N ASN A 347 -21.80 -43.77 33.13
CA ASN A 347 -21.15 -43.46 31.86
C ASN A 347 -22.22 -43.16 30.81
N PHE A 348 -22.13 -42.00 30.19
CA PHE A 348 -22.94 -41.61 29.05
C PHE A 348 -22.05 -41.13 27.91
N GLU A 349 -22.51 -41.36 26.68
CA GLU A 349 -21.90 -40.85 25.46
C GLU A 349 -22.68 -39.63 24.99
N TYR A 350 -21.97 -38.63 24.51
CA TYR A 350 -22.55 -37.47 23.86
C TYR A 350 -21.69 -37.08 22.67
N GLU A 351 -22.34 -36.61 21.62
CA GLU A 351 -21.67 -36.14 20.41
C GLU A 351 -21.53 -34.62 20.48
N ILE A 352 -20.32 -34.10 20.24
CA ILE A 352 -20.09 -32.66 20.12
C ILE A 352 -19.35 -32.37 18.83
N SER A 353 -19.64 -31.21 18.26
CA SER A 353 -18.82 -30.70 17.15
C SER A 353 -17.55 -30.08 17.71
N ILE A 354 -16.40 -30.66 17.35
CA ILE A 354 -15.10 -30.07 17.65
C ILE A 354 -14.33 -29.75 16.39
N LYS A 355 -13.55 -28.66 16.45
CA LYS A 355 -12.56 -28.37 15.43
C LYS A 355 -11.27 -29.12 15.70
N LYS A 356 -10.95 -30.10 14.86
CA LYS A 356 -9.66 -30.79 14.90
C LYS A 356 -8.64 -30.11 13.97
N PRO A 357 -7.38 -29.98 14.42
CA PRO A 357 -6.30 -29.54 13.56
C PRO A 357 -6.04 -30.62 12.51
N VAL A 358 -6.05 -30.22 11.24
CA VAL A 358 -5.68 -31.04 10.09
C VAL A 358 -4.49 -30.40 9.39
N GLN A 359 -3.63 -31.22 8.79
CA GLN A 359 -2.48 -30.74 8.05
C GLN A 359 -2.90 -30.48 6.61
N GLU A 360 -2.75 -29.25 6.15
CA GLU A 360 -2.85 -28.89 4.75
C GLU A 360 -1.44 -28.82 4.16
N ASP A 361 -1.18 -29.61 3.12
CA ASP A 361 0.12 -29.65 2.49
C ASP A 361 0.42 -28.31 1.79
N ILE A 362 1.61 -27.78 2.05
CA ILE A 362 2.16 -26.59 1.39
C ILE A 362 3.49 -26.90 0.69
N SER A 363 3.83 -28.18 0.57
CA SER A 363 5.04 -28.59 -0.13
C SER A 363 5.02 -28.09 -1.59
N GLY A 364 6.17 -27.63 -2.08
CA GLY A 364 6.30 -27.08 -3.44
C GLY A 364 5.84 -25.62 -3.62
N THR A 365 5.25 -24.98 -2.61
CA THR A 365 4.85 -23.55 -2.69
C THR A 365 6.01 -22.58 -2.54
N GLY A 366 7.14 -23.02 -1.97
CA GLY A 366 8.27 -22.16 -1.61
C GLY A 366 8.01 -21.23 -0.44
N ILE A 367 6.89 -21.40 0.28
CA ILE A 367 6.48 -20.57 1.41
C ILE A 367 7.09 -21.11 2.71
N PHE A 368 7.72 -20.24 3.50
CA PHE A 368 8.17 -20.55 4.85
C PHE A 368 7.08 -20.21 5.86
N ILE A 369 6.99 -20.94 6.97
CA ILE A 369 5.92 -20.79 7.97
C ILE A 369 6.47 -20.80 9.39
N THR A 370 5.63 -20.60 10.39
CA THR A 370 6.00 -20.71 11.81
C THR A 370 4.92 -21.52 12.52
N ASN A 371 5.09 -22.84 12.55
CA ASN A 371 4.18 -23.76 13.22
C ASN A 371 4.63 -24.06 14.64
N CYS A 372 3.73 -23.92 15.61
CA CYS A 372 3.97 -24.38 16.97
C CYS A 372 3.76 -25.89 17.06
N GLN A 373 4.77 -26.65 17.48
CA GLN A 373 4.63 -28.11 17.68
C GLN A 373 3.77 -28.45 18.90
N GLN A 374 3.72 -27.58 19.91
CA GLN A 374 2.97 -27.85 21.13
C GLN A 374 1.47 -27.59 20.97
N CYS A 375 1.09 -26.62 20.15
CA CYS A 375 -0.31 -26.19 20.01
C CYS A 375 -1.01 -26.72 18.77
N SER A 376 -0.30 -27.38 17.85
CA SER A 376 -0.81 -27.73 16.51
C SER A 376 -1.46 -26.52 15.84
N PHE A 377 -0.73 -25.40 15.82
CA PHE A 377 -1.21 -24.08 15.38
C PHE A 377 -0.18 -23.40 14.49
N THR A 378 -0.61 -22.90 13.33
CA THR A 378 0.23 -22.07 12.44
C THR A 378 0.21 -20.63 12.89
N CYS A 379 1.27 -20.21 13.57
CA CYS A 379 1.42 -18.87 14.15
C CYS A 379 1.61 -17.83 13.05
N HIS A 380 2.49 -18.11 12.09
CA HIS A 380 2.75 -17.24 10.94
C HIS A 380 2.75 -18.07 9.64
N PRO A 381 1.80 -17.85 8.71
CA PRO A 381 1.59 -18.72 7.56
C PRO A 381 2.44 -18.33 6.35
N ILE A 382 3.05 -17.13 6.37
CA ILE A 382 3.99 -16.65 5.35
C ILE A 382 5.13 -15.93 6.07
N CYS A 383 6.10 -16.70 6.52
CA CYS A 383 7.29 -16.21 7.19
C CYS A 383 8.39 -15.88 6.18
N VAL A 384 9.16 -14.81 6.44
CA VAL A 384 10.31 -14.45 5.59
C VAL A 384 11.57 -15.21 5.97
N TYR A 385 11.59 -15.82 7.16
CA TYR A 385 12.75 -16.52 7.71
C TYR A 385 12.75 -17.99 7.28
N PRO A 386 13.68 -18.44 6.43
CA PRO A 386 13.78 -19.83 6.00
C PRO A 386 14.40 -20.72 7.08
N ASN A 387 15.34 -20.19 7.86
CA ASN A 387 16.00 -20.91 8.95
C ASN A 387 15.15 -20.87 10.22
N ASP A 388 15.09 -21.99 10.95
CA ASP A 388 14.31 -22.11 12.18
C ASP A 388 14.96 -21.35 13.35
N GLU A 389 16.27 -21.15 13.33
CA GLU A 389 16.98 -20.35 14.35
C GLU A 389 16.61 -18.87 14.31
N ASP A 390 16.21 -18.37 13.13
CA ASP A 390 15.77 -16.99 12.92
C ASP A 390 14.30 -16.79 13.32
N LYS A 391 13.59 -17.84 13.77
CA LYS A 391 12.18 -17.74 14.17
C LYS A 391 11.97 -16.91 15.43
N LYS A 392 13.02 -16.69 16.22
CA LYS A 392 13.01 -15.71 17.31
C LYS A 392 12.65 -14.29 16.84
N ASP A 393 12.96 -13.97 15.58
CA ASP A 393 12.71 -12.67 14.96
C ASP A 393 11.42 -12.67 14.11
N CYS A 394 10.68 -13.78 14.10
CA CYS A 394 9.38 -13.88 13.44
C CYS A 394 8.40 -12.86 14.05
N CYS A 395 7.55 -12.25 13.23
CA CYS A 395 6.55 -11.28 13.70
C CYS A 395 5.54 -11.86 14.71
N ALA A 396 5.44 -13.19 14.80
CA ALA A 396 4.66 -13.91 15.78
C ALA A 396 5.32 -13.99 17.17
N MET A 397 6.60 -13.59 17.29
CA MET A 397 7.34 -13.61 18.55
C MET A 397 7.34 -12.23 19.19
N GLY A 398 7.03 -12.18 20.48
CA GLY A 398 7.22 -11.00 21.29
C GLY A 398 8.70 -10.75 21.57
N SER A 399 9.01 -9.52 22.00
CA SER A 399 10.38 -9.11 22.37
C SER A 399 10.98 -9.91 23.53
N ASN A 400 10.16 -10.65 24.27
CA ASN A 400 10.57 -11.57 25.33
C ASN A 400 10.85 -13.00 24.84
N GLY A 401 10.79 -13.27 23.53
CA GLY A 401 11.02 -14.59 22.93
C GLY A 401 9.85 -15.56 23.03
N TYR A 402 8.68 -15.11 23.52
CA TYR A 402 7.47 -15.92 23.58
C TYR A 402 6.52 -15.58 22.44
N CYS A 403 5.89 -16.60 21.87
CA CYS A 403 4.95 -16.42 20.79
C CYS A 403 3.70 -15.66 21.27
N THR A 404 3.34 -14.61 20.56
CA THR A 404 2.11 -13.83 20.80
C THR A 404 0.90 -14.45 20.13
N GLU A 405 1.10 -15.46 19.28
CA GLU A 405 0.07 -16.03 18.42
C GLU A 405 -0.49 -17.35 18.93
N CYS A 406 0.34 -18.32 19.30
CA CYS A 406 -0.18 -19.63 19.70
C CYS A 406 -0.96 -19.55 21.03
N PRO A 407 -1.96 -20.43 21.22
CA PRO A 407 -2.75 -20.48 22.44
C PRO A 407 -1.92 -20.68 23.71
N GLY A 408 -0.85 -21.46 23.61
CA GLY A 408 0.05 -21.76 24.73
C GLY A 408 1.09 -20.68 25.04
N LYS A 409 1.18 -19.61 24.23
CA LYS A 409 2.26 -18.61 24.29
C LYS A 409 3.64 -19.26 24.41
N CYS A 410 3.85 -20.32 23.63
CA CYS A 410 5.04 -21.15 23.69
C CYS A 410 6.29 -20.35 23.31
N PHE A 411 7.43 -20.72 23.87
CA PHE A 411 8.72 -20.10 23.55
C PHE A 411 9.07 -20.31 22.07
N TRP A 412 9.80 -19.37 21.46
CA TRP A 412 10.07 -19.37 20.02
C TRP A 412 10.70 -20.68 19.53
N SER A 413 11.52 -21.36 20.35
CA SER A 413 12.17 -22.63 20.01
C SER A 413 11.23 -23.82 19.81
N GLN A 414 9.94 -23.65 20.10
CA GLN A 414 8.89 -24.63 19.81
C GLN A 414 8.26 -24.44 18.42
N HIS A 415 8.80 -23.52 17.61
CA HIS A 415 8.23 -23.13 16.33
C HIS A 415 9.17 -23.38 15.17
N PHE A 416 8.65 -24.02 14.12
CA PHE A 416 9.45 -24.51 13.00
C PHE A 416 8.76 -24.27 11.67
N ASN A 417 9.56 -24.22 10.62
CA ASN A 417 9.11 -24.46 9.27
C ASN A 417 8.67 -25.90 9.11
N GLN A 418 7.55 -26.11 8.44
CA GLN A 418 7.08 -27.45 8.09
C GLN A 418 6.48 -27.43 6.69
N LYS A 419 6.36 -28.61 6.09
CA LYS A 419 5.76 -28.78 4.76
C LYS A 419 4.24 -28.67 4.76
N TYR A 420 3.63 -28.37 5.90
CA TYR A 420 2.19 -28.25 6.04
C TYR A 420 1.84 -27.09 6.96
N ARG A 421 0.65 -26.52 6.78
CA ARG A 421 0.03 -25.63 7.76
C ARG A 421 -1.12 -26.33 8.48
N TRP A 422 -1.43 -25.87 9.68
CA TRP A 422 -2.56 -26.36 10.46
C TRP A 422 -3.83 -25.62 10.04
N GLU A 423 -4.79 -26.37 9.53
CA GLU A 423 -6.16 -25.94 9.29
C GLU A 423 -7.10 -26.60 10.28
N TYR A 424 -8.32 -26.09 10.42
CA TYR A 424 -9.28 -26.63 11.38
C TYR A 424 -10.57 -27.05 10.67
N LYS A 425 -10.92 -28.33 10.80
CA LYS A 425 -12.16 -28.90 10.26
C LYS A 425 -13.09 -29.31 11.38
N ASP A 426 -14.38 -29.08 11.15
CA ASP A 426 -15.44 -29.53 12.04
C ASP A 426 -15.56 -31.06 11.94
N VAL A 427 -15.46 -31.73 13.08
CA VAL A 427 -15.58 -33.17 13.21
C VAL A 427 -16.52 -33.44 14.37
N LYS A 428 -17.54 -34.25 14.11
CA LYS A 428 -18.38 -34.79 15.17
C LYS A 428 -17.59 -35.86 15.93
N GLU A 429 -17.41 -35.65 17.22
CA GLU A 429 -16.71 -36.58 18.08
C GLU A 429 -17.65 -37.07 19.18
N LYS A 430 -17.70 -38.39 19.37
CA LYS A 430 -18.31 -38.99 20.55
C LYS A 430 -17.36 -38.87 21.73
N ARG A 431 -17.84 -38.30 22.82
CA ARG A 431 -17.11 -38.16 24.08
C ARG A 431 -17.88 -38.81 25.22
N THR A 432 -17.14 -39.21 26.24
CA THR A 432 -17.71 -39.81 27.47
C THR A 432 -17.57 -38.88 28.67
N LEU A 433 -18.28 -39.20 29.75
CA LEU A 433 -18.10 -38.54 31.05
C LEU A 433 -16.65 -38.68 31.56
N ASP A 434 -16.03 -39.85 31.38
CA ASP A 434 -14.66 -40.09 31.83
C ASP A 434 -13.63 -39.26 31.05
N ASP A 435 -13.87 -38.98 29.77
CA ASP A 435 -13.03 -38.06 28.99
C ASP A 435 -13.12 -36.62 29.52
N LEU A 436 -14.32 -36.18 29.92
CA LEU A 436 -14.57 -34.89 30.58
C LEU A 436 -13.83 -34.80 31.92
N LYS A 437 -13.94 -35.83 32.78
CA LYS A 437 -13.24 -35.92 34.06
C LYS A 437 -11.73 -35.91 33.88
N ARG A 438 -11.20 -36.65 32.89
CA ARG A 438 -9.77 -36.72 32.59
C ARG A 438 -9.24 -35.38 32.10
N LYS A 439 -9.93 -34.73 31.16
CA LYS A 439 -9.57 -33.40 30.63
C LYS A 439 -9.48 -32.35 31.74
N TYR A 440 -10.40 -32.39 32.71
CA TYR A 440 -10.43 -31.45 33.82
C TYR A 440 -9.84 -32.00 35.12
N GLN A 441 -9.17 -33.15 35.12
CA GLN A 441 -8.54 -33.74 36.33
C GLN A 441 -9.46 -33.72 37.56
N ILE A 442 -10.72 -34.15 37.41
CA ILE A 442 -11.70 -34.16 38.50
C ILE A 442 -11.82 -35.58 39.06
N ALA A 443 -11.66 -35.72 40.37
CA ALA A 443 -11.92 -36.96 41.09
C ALA A 443 -13.43 -37.19 41.27
N SER A 444 -13.90 -38.42 41.03
CA SER A 444 -15.30 -38.80 41.15
C SER A 444 -15.83 -38.62 42.57
N LEU A 445 -16.93 -37.89 42.77
CA LEU A 445 -18.00 -38.08 43.77
C LEU A 445 -18.98 -36.88 43.80
N GLY A 446 -20.18 -37.03 43.22
CA GLY A 446 -21.39 -36.25 43.58
C GLY A 446 -21.59 -34.85 42.98
N MET A 447 -22.47 -34.05 43.62
CA MET A 447 -22.92 -32.71 43.17
C MET A 447 -21.76 -31.69 43.01
N THR A 448 -20.66 -31.91 43.72
CA THR A 448 -19.41 -31.15 43.62
C THR A 448 -18.71 -31.37 42.27
N THR A 449 -18.89 -32.51 41.60
CA THR A 449 -18.32 -32.79 40.26
C THR A 449 -18.94 -31.89 39.18
N VAL A 450 -20.27 -31.73 39.18
CA VAL A 450 -20.99 -30.88 38.19
C VAL A 450 -20.67 -29.41 38.38
N GLN A 451 -20.69 -28.92 39.63
CA GLN A 451 -20.32 -27.53 39.93
C GLN A 451 -18.87 -27.23 39.55
N THR A 452 -17.95 -28.16 39.81
CA THR A 452 -16.53 -28.02 39.43
C THR A 452 -16.34 -28.01 37.92
N LEU A 453 -17.02 -28.90 37.18
CA LEU A 453 -17.00 -28.93 35.71
C LEU A 453 -17.52 -27.61 35.12
N MET A 454 -18.69 -27.15 35.58
CA MET A 454 -19.28 -25.89 35.16
C MET A 454 -18.38 -24.68 35.47
N GLY A 455 -17.74 -24.66 36.65
CA GLY A 455 -16.77 -23.62 37.02
C GLY A 455 -15.54 -23.59 36.12
N ARG A 456 -14.98 -24.77 35.79
CA ARG A 456 -13.83 -24.87 34.88
C ARG A 456 -14.19 -24.50 33.45
N LEU A 457 -15.33 -24.95 32.93
CA LEU A 457 -15.85 -24.55 31.61
C LEU A 457 -16.08 -23.03 31.55
N LYS A 458 -16.64 -22.43 32.60
CA LYS A 458 -16.80 -20.97 32.68
C LYS A 458 -15.46 -20.24 32.69
N THR A 459 -14.47 -20.73 33.42
CA THR A 459 -13.12 -20.14 33.44
C THR A 459 -12.46 -20.21 32.07
N GLU A 460 -12.63 -21.34 31.35
CA GLU A 460 -12.12 -21.53 29.99
C GLU A 460 -12.84 -20.59 29.01
N TYR A 461 -14.16 -20.42 29.15
CA TYR A 461 -14.97 -19.47 28.39
C TYR A 461 -14.50 -18.03 28.60
N ASP A 462 -14.37 -17.60 29.86
CA ASP A 462 -13.97 -16.23 30.22
C ASP A 462 -12.56 -15.92 29.67
N ARG A 463 -11.65 -16.89 29.72
CA ARG A 463 -10.30 -16.75 29.14
C ARG A 463 -10.33 -16.64 27.61
N ALA A 464 -11.13 -17.47 26.94
CA ALA A 464 -11.27 -17.42 25.48
C ALA A 464 -11.90 -16.09 25.02
N ALA A 465 -12.93 -15.62 25.72
CA ALA A 465 -13.57 -14.32 25.47
C ALA A 465 -12.62 -13.14 25.72
N ALA A 466 -11.84 -13.17 26.80
CA ALA A 466 -10.86 -12.12 27.11
C ALA A 466 -9.76 -12.01 26.04
N ASN A 467 -9.27 -13.14 25.52
CA ASN A 467 -8.30 -13.16 24.43
C ASN A 467 -8.86 -12.51 23.16
N LEU A 468 -10.12 -12.80 22.82
CA LEU A 468 -10.80 -12.21 21.67
C LEU A 468 -10.96 -10.69 21.83
N LEU A 469 -11.38 -10.23 23.02
CA LEU A 469 -11.51 -8.80 23.34
C LEU A 469 -10.17 -8.06 23.23
N LYS A 470 -9.08 -8.67 23.71
CA LYS A 470 -7.73 -8.08 23.60
C LYS A 470 -7.31 -7.89 22.14
N LEU A 471 -7.60 -8.86 21.27
CA LEU A 471 -7.31 -8.77 19.83
C LEU A 471 -8.09 -7.63 19.17
N ILE A 472 -9.38 -7.49 19.49
CA ILE A 472 -10.23 -6.38 19.01
C ILE A 472 -9.67 -5.03 19.49
N GLN A 473 -9.26 -4.93 20.77
CA GLN A 473 -8.65 -3.73 21.31
C GLN A 473 -7.35 -3.35 20.59
N THR A 474 -6.46 -4.31 20.31
CA THR A 474 -5.21 -4.03 19.57
C THR A 474 -5.50 -3.50 18.17
N SER A 475 -6.45 -4.08 17.44
CA SER A 475 -6.86 -3.57 16.13
C SER A 475 -7.43 -2.15 16.23
N ALA A 476 -8.27 -1.89 17.24
CA ALA A 476 -8.82 -0.55 17.48
C ALA A 476 -7.75 0.49 17.80
N GLN A 477 -6.72 0.12 18.58
CA GLN A 477 -5.57 0.98 18.88
C GLN A 477 -4.78 1.34 17.63
N CYS A 478 -4.47 0.35 16.78
CA CYS A 478 -3.77 0.59 15.50
C CYS A 478 -4.58 1.53 14.60
N LEU A 479 -5.90 1.32 14.51
CA LEU A 479 -6.80 2.19 13.73
C LEU A 479 -6.85 3.61 14.28
N ASN A 480 -6.90 3.78 15.60
CA ASN A 480 -6.89 5.09 16.22
C ASN A 480 -5.55 5.81 15.99
N ARG A 481 -4.43 5.09 16.10
CA ARG A 481 -3.12 5.66 15.80
C ARG A 481 -3.03 6.11 14.34
N LEU A 482 -3.48 5.28 13.39
CA LEU A 482 -3.54 5.66 11.97
C LEU A 482 -4.43 6.89 11.72
N LYS A 483 -5.54 7.05 12.45
CA LYS A 483 -6.37 8.27 12.39
C LYS A 483 -5.62 9.51 12.84
N GLU A 484 -4.68 9.38 13.78
CA GLU A 484 -3.87 10.50 14.27
C GLU A 484 -2.80 10.90 13.25
N ILE A 485 -2.03 9.94 12.74
CA ILE A 485 -0.78 10.21 12.00
C ILE A 485 -0.91 10.17 10.47
N ALA A 486 -1.84 9.39 9.91
CA ALA A 486 -1.90 9.17 8.47
C ALA A 486 -2.71 10.25 7.75
N LEU A 487 -2.22 10.68 6.59
CA LEU A 487 -2.87 11.66 5.73
C LEU A 487 -4.24 11.17 5.23
N LYS A 488 -4.32 9.87 4.93
CA LYS A 488 -5.58 9.15 4.73
C LYS A 488 -5.59 7.88 5.59
N PRO A 489 -6.28 7.87 6.77
CA PRO A 489 -6.23 6.74 7.70
C PRO A 489 -6.70 5.42 7.09
N ASN A 490 -7.73 5.48 6.24
CA ASN A 490 -8.42 4.34 5.67
C ASN A 490 -8.58 4.47 4.15
N PRO A 491 -8.06 3.53 3.33
CA PRO A 491 -8.51 3.33 1.95
C PRO A 491 -9.80 2.47 1.88
N LEU A 492 -10.17 1.80 2.98
CA LEU A 492 -11.45 1.11 3.19
C LEU A 492 -12.01 1.47 4.57
N SER A 493 -13.29 1.80 4.63
CA SER A 493 -14.06 2.06 5.84
C SER A 493 -14.34 0.77 6.63
N ALA A 494 -14.68 0.90 7.92
CA ALA A 494 -15.06 -0.25 8.74
C ALA A 494 -16.22 -1.09 8.13
N PRO A 495 -17.25 -0.48 7.51
CA PRO A 495 -18.26 -1.21 6.75
C PRO A 495 -17.74 -1.97 5.54
N GLU A 496 -16.84 -1.39 4.75
CA GLU A 496 -16.22 -2.05 3.59
C GLU A 496 -15.32 -3.23 4.02
N TYR A 497 -14.74 -3.15 5.21
CA TYR A 497 -14.02 -4.25 5.82
C TYR A 497 -14.95 -5.36 6.31
N ILE A 498 -16.12 -5.01 6.86
CA ILE A 498 -17.16 -5.98 7.22
C ILE A 498 -17.77 -6.60 5.96
N ASP A 499 -17.85 -5.88 4.85
CA ASP A 499 -18.27 -6.43 3.56
C ASP A 499 -17.34 -7.52 3.07
N LEU A 500 -16.03 -7.31 3.14
CA LEU A 500 -15.04 -8.35 2.83
C LEU A 500 -15.17 -9.58 3.74
N LEU A 501 -15.50 -9.40 5.03
CA LEU A 501 -15.77 -10.50 5.96
C LEU A 501 -17.08 -11.23 5.61
N ILE A 502 -18.12 -10.50 5.21
CA ILE A 502 -19.41 -11.07 4.77
C ILE A 502 -19.22 -11.86 3.47
N GLU A 503 -18.45 -11.33 2.52
CA GLU A 503 -18.11 -12.02 1.26
C GLU A 503 -17.24 -13.25 1.51
N GLY A 504 -16.29 -13.17 2.45
CA GLY A 504 -15.57 -14.34 2.95
C GLY A 504 -16.51 -15.43 3.48
N GLU A 505 -17.44 -15.08 4.36
CA GLU A 505 -18.39 -16.07 4.93
C GLU A 505 -19.38 -16.62 3.89
N LYS A 506 -19.86 -15.78 2.96
CA LYS A 506 -20.75 -16.20 1.85
C LYS A 506 -20.05 -17.10 0.85
N SER A 507 -18.79 -16.81 0.51
CA SER A 507 -17.99 -17.58 -0.45
C SER A 507 -17.52 -18.92 0.13
N GLU A 508 -17.21 -18.96 1.43
CA GLU A 508 -16.85 -20.21 2.11
C GLU A 508 -18.08 -21.10 2.37
N ALA A 509 -19.27 -20.52 2.56
CA ALA A 509 -20.58 -21.20 2.69
C ALA A 509 -20.62 -22.38 3.69
N LYS A 510 -19.77 -22.36 4.72
CA LYS A 510 -19.63 -23.43 5.73
C LYS A 510 -20.81 -23.47 6.70
N GLU A 511 -21.11 -24.62 7.30
CA GLU A 511 -22.24 -24.78 8.24
C GLU A 511 -22.30 -23.63 9.29
N GLY A 512 -23.50 -23.09 9.52
CA GLY A 512 -23.71 -21.89 10.35
C GLY A 512 -23.34 -20.53 9.71
N TRP A 513 -22.88 -20.49 8.45
CA TRP A 513 -22.49 -19.24 7.76
C TRP A 513 -23.62 -18.21 7.70
N LYS A 514 -24.88 -18.65 7.61
CA LYS A 514 -26.04 -17.76 7.56
C LYS A 514 -26.20 -16.94 8.85
N GLN A 515 -25.99 -17.55 10.02
CA GLN A 515 -26.04 -16.83 11.30
C GLN A 515 -24.82 -15.88 11.46
N ARG A 516 -23.63 -16.30 11.01
CA ARG A 516 -22.42 -15.45 11.03
C ARG A 516 -22.56 -14.24 10.11
N VAL A 517 -23.10 -14.44 8.91
CA VAL A 517 -23.44 -13.34 7.97
C VAL A 517 -24.50 -12.42 8.58
N GLN A 518 -25.54 -12.93 9.24
CA GLN A 518 -26.52 -12.09 9.95
C GLN A 518 -25.87 -11.22 11.04
N TYR A 519 -24.97 -11.78 11.84
CA TYR A 519 -24.25 -11.04 12.87
C TYR A 519 -23.31 -9.98 12.28
N LEU A 520 -22.59 -10.33 11.21
CA LEU A 520 -21.73 -9.38 10.49
C LEU A 520 -22.56 -8.27 9.83
N MET A 521 -23.73 -8.59 9.27
CA MET A 521 -24.67 -7.59 8.73
C MET A 521 -25.18 -6.64 9.81
N ALA A 522 -25.57 -7.14 10.99
CA ALA A 522 -25.99 -6.29 12.12
C ALA A 522 -24.83 -5.41 12.64
N THR A 523 -23.60 -5.94 12.64
CA THR A 523 -22.39 -5.19 13.00
C THR A 523 -22.06 -4.13 11.94
N LYS A 524 -22.28 -4.45 10.66
CA LYS A 524 -22.15 -3.51 9.54
C LYS A 524 -23.13 -2.35 9.68
N GLU A 525 -24.41 -2.63 9.93
CA GLU A 525 -25.42 -1.59 10.12
C GLU A 525 -25.06 -0.63 11.27
N LYS A 526 -24.54 -1.17 12.38
CA LYS A 526 -24.05 -0.36 13.51
C LYS A 526 -22.82 0.49 13.12
N ALA A 527 -21.87 -0.09 12.40
CA ALA A 527 -20.68 0.63 11.91
C ALA A 527 -21.04 1.70 10.85
N ASP A 528 -22.03 1.44 10.01
CA ASP A 528 -22.61 2.39 9.05
C ASP A 528 -23.30 3.56 9.78
N LEU A 529 -24.06 3.27 10.83
CA LEU A 529 -24.70 4.27 11.71
C LEU A 529 -23.66 5.15 12.42
N GLU A 530 -22.62 4.55 13.02
CA GLU A 530 -21.54 5.28 13.67
C GLU A 530 -20.75 6.15 12.67
N THR A 531 -20.58 5.67 11.44
CA THR A 531 -19.96 6.44 10.34
C THR A 531 -20.83 7.63 9.90
N LYS A 532 -22.16 7.45 9.84
CA LYS A 532 -23.12 8.52 9.50
C LYS A 532 -23.23 9.57 10.60
N VAL A 533 -23.28 9.14 11.86
CA VAL A 533 -23.28 10.02 13.05
C VAL A 533 -21.99 10.82 13.14
N GLY A 534 -20.83 10.18 12.92
CA GLY A 534 -19.53 10.85 12.90
C GLY A 534 -19.36 11.87 11.76
N LYS A 535 -20.18 11.78 10.71
CA LYS A 535 -20.22 12.72 9.57
C LYS A 535 -21.27 13.84 9.74
N GLY A 536 -22.06 13.82 10.81
CA GLY A 536 -23.11 14.82 11.06
C GLY A 536 -24.34 14.70 10.15
N GLU A 537 -24.54 13.55 9.49
CA GLU A 537 -25.72 13.31 8.67
C GLU A 537 -26.96 13.12 9.58
N LYS A 538 -28.04 13.84 9.30
CA LYS A 538 -29.29 13.73 10.07
C LYS A 538 -29.86 12.32 9.93
N LEU A 539 -29.76 11.54 11.00
CA LEU A 539 -30.63 10.39 11.23
C LEU A 539 -32.05 10.94 11.35
N LEU A 540 -32.96 10.52 10.46
CA LEU A 540 -34.38 10.25 10.72
C LEU A 540 -35.21 10.37 9.42
N LYS A 541 -36.20 9.47 9.26
CA LYS A 541 -37.60 9.87 9.49
C LYS A 541 -38.35 8.75 10.24
N PRO A 542 -39.21 9.10 11.20
CA PRO A 542 -40.13 8.16 11.83
C PRO A 542 -41.27 7.83 10.86
N GLN A 543 -41.62 6.55 10.80
CA GLN A 543 -42.99 6.11 10.57
C GLN A 543 -43.30 4.99 11.55
#